data_AF-A0A428H9S4-F1
#
_entry.id   AF-A0A428H9S4-F1
#
_cell.length_a   1.000
_cell.length_b   1.000
_cell.length_c   1.000
_cell.angle_alpha   90.00
_cell.angle_beta   90.00
_cell.angle_gamma   90.00
#
_symmetry.space_group_name_H-M   'P 1'
#
loop_
_entity.id
_entity.type
_entity.pdbx_description
1 polymer ?
#
loop_
_entity_poly.entity_id
_entity_poly.type
_entity_poly.pdbx_seq_one_letter_code
_entity_poly.pdbx_strand_id
1 'polypeptide(L)'
;MIFTKNRKKRDEYYQQIDRIYNNDSIIISSKLREELLSSAKGLQKGDQISYLAFKLYPFVCDEVLKNKSDELIAFKKYLEKTRWKYYWGSVVRA
;
A
#
# COMPACT_ATOMS: atom_id res chain seq x y z
N MET A 1 14.96 -22.18 -1.12
CA MET A 1 15.18 -20.76 -0.76
C MET A 1 14.09 -19.79 -1.28
N ILE A 2 12.85 -20.24 -1.52
CA ILE A 2 11.78 -19.41 -2.14
C ILE A 2 10.88 -18.74 -1.08
N PHE A 3 10.66 -19.39 0.07
CA PHE A 3 9.81 -18.89 1.16
C PHE A 3 10.31 -17.59 1.80
N THR A 4 11.63 -17.40 1.85
CA THR A 4 12.25 -16.19 2.42
C THR A 4 12.01 -14.93 1.58
N LYS A 5 11.95 -15.05 0.24
CA LYS A 5 11.66 -13.92 -0.66
C LYS A 5 10.24 -13.39 -0.49
N ASN A 6 9.26 -14.26 -0.25
CA ASN A 6 7.87 -13.84 -0.07
C ASN A 6 7.65 -13.16 1.28
N ARG A 7 8.26 -13.69 2.35
CA ARG A 7 8.24 -13.09 3.68
C ARG A 7 8.85 -11.68 3.68
N LYS A 8 10.00 -11.49 3.02
CA LYS A 8 10.66 -10.17 2.92
C LYS A 8 9.77 -9.12 2.26
N LYS A 9 9.04 -9.48 1.19
CA LYS A 9 8.13 -8.54 0.51
C LYS A 9 6.93 -8.16 1.35
N ARG A 10 6.38 -9.12 2.12
CA ARG A 10 5.29 -8.85 3.05
C ARG A 10 5.75 -7.94 4.18
N ASP A 11 6.94 -8.18 4.71
CA ASP A 11 7.55 -7.32 5.73
C ASP A 11 7.77 -5.90 5.20
N GLU A 12 8.34 -5.76 4.00
CA GLU A 12 8.53 -4.47 3.35
C GLU A 12 7.19 -3.73 3.14
N TYR A 13 6.16 -4.42 2.66
CA TYR A 13 4.83 -3.82 2.50
C TYR A 13 4.24 -3.34 3.82
N TYR A 14 4.38 -4.14 4.89
CA TYR A 14 3.95 -3.77 6.23
C TYR A 14 4.72 -2.55 6.75
N GLN A 15 6.04 -2.52 6.60
CA GLN A 15 6.87 -1.38 7.01
C GLN A 15 6.47 -0.09 6.29
N GLN A 16 6.10 -0.16 5.01
CA GLN A 16 5.61 1.02 4.29
C GLN A 16 4.27 1.52 4.85
N ILE A 17 3.35 0.63 5.23
CA ILE A 17 2.10 1.01 5.90
C ILE A 17 2.39 1.62 7.27
N ASP A 18 3.23 0.98 8.07
CA ASP A 18 3.58 1.39 9.43
C ASP A 18 4.19 2.80 9.46
N ARG A 19 5.09 3.09 8.52
CA ARG A 19 5.72 4.42 8.35
C ARG A 19 4.72 5.53 8.09
N ILE A 20 3.63 5.27 7.37
CA ILE A 20 2.62 6.31 7.10
C ILE A 20 1.61 6.37 8.25
N TYR A 21 1.27 5.22 8.84
CA TYR A 21 0.25 5.14 9.87
C TYR A 21 0.71 5.76 11.21
N ASN A 22 1.95 5.47 11.63
CA ASN A 22 2.50 5.93 12.91
C ASN A 22 3.24 7.26 12.83
N ASN A 23 3.23 7.94 11.68
CA ASN A 23 3.95 9.20 11.54
C ASN A 23 3.05 10.38 11.88
N ASP A 24 3.25 10.93 13.08
CA ASP A 24 2.55 12.11 13.59
C ASP A 24 2.79 13.38 12.76
N SER A 25 3.86 13.43 11.95
CA SER A 25 4.13 14.57 11.06
C SER A 25 3.26 14.56 9.80
N ILE A 26 2.62 13.43 9.48
CA ILE A 26 1.75 13.30 8.30
C ILE A 26 0.29 13.35 8.76
N ILE A 27 -0.36 14.46 8.47
CA ILE A 27 -1.81 14.57 8.66
C ILE A 27 -2.49 13.76 7.56
N ILE A 28 -3.02 12.60 7.93
CA ILE A 28 -3.82 11.71 7.08
C ILE A 28 -5.27 11.67 7.55
N SER A 29 -6.20 11.62 6.60
CA SER A 29 -7.63 11.47 6.87
C SER A 29 -7.93 10.15 7.62
N SER A 30 -8.97 10.17 8.47
CA SER A 30 -9.51 8.96 9.11
C SER A 30 -9.78 7.84 8.11
N LYS A 31 -10.27 8.19 6.91
CA LYS A 31 -10.54 7.23 5.84
C LYS A 31 -9.27 6.51 5.35
N LEU A 32 -8.15 7.25 5.21
CA LEU A 32 -6.87 6.64 4.84
C LEU A 32 -6.33 5.77 5.99
N ARG A 33 -6.48 6.20 7.25
CA ARG A 33 -6.11 5.39 8.42
C ARG A 33 -6.84 4.04 8.44
N GLU A 34 -8.15 4.06 8.21
CA GLU A 34 -8.95 2.83 8.15
C GLU A 34 -8.50 1.91 7.02
N GLU A 35 -8.24 2.47 5.83
CA GLU A 35 -7.79 1.66 4.69
C GLU A 35 -6.36 1.13 4.87
N LEU A 36 -5.46 1.87 5.52
CA LEU A 36 -4.12 1.38 5.92
C LEU A 36 -4.22 0.18 6.87
N LEU A 37 -5.07 0.30 7.91
CA LEU A 37 -5.34 -0.81 8.84
C LEU A 37 -5.99 -2.00 8.14
N SER A 38 -6.96 -1.75 7.26
CA SER A 38 -7.63 -2.77 6.46
C SER A 38 -6.63 -3.52 5.58
N SER A 39 -5.71 -2.78 4.95
CA SER A 39 -4.65 -3.34 4.11
C SER A 39 -3.66 -4.19 4.91
N ALA A 40 -3.26 -3.73 6.12
CA ALA A 40 -2.42 -4.51 7.02
C ALA A 40 -3.12 -5.80 7.51
N LYS A 41 -4.42 -5.75 7.82
CA LYS A 41 -5.23 -6.92 8.17
C LYS A 41 -5.35 -7.90 7.00
N GLY A 42 -5.59 -7.40 5.78
CA GLY A 42 -5.63 -8.23 4.57
C GLY A 42 -4.29 -8.92 4.31
N LEU A 43 -3.19 -8.20 4.53
CA LEU A 43 -1.85 -8.80 4.45
C LEU A 43 -1.75 -9.99 5.41
N GLN A 44 -2.11 -9.83 6.68
CA GLN A 44 -2.09 -10.92 7.68
C GLN A 44 -2.95 -12.11 7.28
N LYS A 45 -4.13 -11.87 6.68
CA LYS A 45 -5.03 -12.92 6.16
C LYS A 45 -4.46 -13.71 4.97
N GLY A 46 -3.42 -13.20 4.31
CA GLY A 46 -2.80 -13.86 3.16
C GLY A 46 -3.17 -13.22 1.81
N ASP A 47 -3.84 -12.08 1.81
CA ASP A 47 -4.19 -11.39 0.57
C ASP A 47 -2.95 -11.00 -0.22
N GLN A 48 -3.11 -10.94 -1.54
CA GLN A 48 -2.02 -10.57 -2.44
C GLN A 48 -1.67 -9.09 -2.27
N ILE A 49 -0.39 -8.81 -2.06
CA ILE A 49 0.14 -7.45 -1.91
C ILE A 49 -0.28 -6.55 -3.09
N SER A 50 -0.29 -7.07 -4.31
CA SER A 50 -0.68 -6.30 -5.49
C SER A 50 -2.16 -5.90 -5.49
N TYR A 51 -3.04 -6.74 -4.94
CA TYR A 51 -4.47 -6.42 -4.75
C TYR A 51 -4.65 -5.38 -3.65
N LEU A 52 -3.99 -5.57 -2.51
CA LEU A 52 -4.01 -4.63 -1.39
C LEU A 52 -3.48 -3.25 -1.82
N ALA A 53 -2.37 -3.21 -2.56
CA ALA A 53 -1.81 -1.99 -3.12
C ALA A 53 -2.76 -1.32 -4.11
N PHE A 54 -3.46 -2.10 -4.95
CA PHE A 54 -4.47 -1.56 -5.86
C PHE A 54 -5.64 -0.90 -5.10
N LYS A 55 -6.15 -1.53 -4.05
CA LYS A 55 -7.24 -0.99 -3.22
C LYS A 55 -6.83 0.27 -2.46
N LEU A 56 -5.61 0.30 -1.94
CA LEU A 56 -5.10 1.40 -1.12
C LEU A 56 -4.71 2.63 -1.95
N TYR A 57 -4.25 2.43 -3.18
CA TYR A 57 -3.74 3.47 -4.08
C TYR A 57 -4.65 4.71 -4.25
N PRO A 58 -5.96 4.60 -4.55
CA PRO A 58 -6.82 5.77 -4.74
C PRO A 58 -6.90 6.66 -3.49
N PHE A 59 -6.90 6.08 -2.29
CA PHE A 59 -6.94 6.84 -1.04
C PHE A 59 -5.65 7.62 -0.81
N VAL A 60 -4.50 7.02 -1.13
CA VAL A 60 -3.21 7.72 -1.04
C VAL A 60 -3.11 8.84 -2.07
N CYS A 61 -3.64 8.65 -3.29
CA CYS A 61 -3.71 9.72 -4.29
C CYS A 61 -4.50 10.93 -3.79
N ASP A 62 -5.67 10.69 -3.20
CA ASP A 62 -6.54 11.75 -2.68
C ASP A 62 -5.83 12.58 -1.59
N GLU A 63 -5.10 11.90 -0.70
CA GLU A 63 -4.35 12.56 0.37
C GLU A 63 -3.10 13.29 -0.14
N VAL A 64 -2.39 12.76 -1.13
CA VAL A 64 -1.26 13.46 -1.78
C VAL A 64 -1.71 14.76 -2.46
N LEU A 65 -2.92 14.78 -3.04
CA LEU A 65 -3.47 15.98 -3.67
C LEU A 65 -3.77 17.08 -2.65
N LYS A 66 -4.24 16.70 -1.45
CA LYS A 66 -4.54 17.66 -0.36
C LYS A 66 -3.29 18.06 0.41
N ASN A 67 -2.38 17.12 0.61
CA ASN A 67 -1.19 17.27 1.44
C ASN A 67 0.02 16.68 0.71
N LYS A 68 0.82 17.56 0.11
CA LYS A 68 2.01 17.21 -0.68
C LYS A 68 3.21 16.84 0.23
N SER A 69 3.00 15.91 1.15
CA SER A 69 4.09 15.34 1.95
C SER A 69 4.96 14.42 1.08
N ASP A 70 6.28 14.59 1.17
CA ASP A 70 7.26 13.74 0.47
C ASP A 70 7.08 12.26 0.79
N GLU A 71 6.66 11.93 2.02
CA GLU A 71 6.44 10.56 2.45
C GLU A 71 5.21 9.92 1.78
N LEU A 72 4.12 10.68 1.67
CA LEU A 72 2.93 10.23 0.93
C LEU A 72 3.22 10.08 -0.56
N ILE A 73 4.04 10.96 -1.13
CA ILE A 73 4.47 10.87 -2.54
C ILE A 73 5.34 9.62 -2.75
N ALA A 74 6.28 9.35 -1.84
CA ALA A 74 7.11 8.15 -1.87
C ALA A 74 6.25 6.88 -1.76
N PHE A 75 5.30 6.87 -0.83
CA PHE A 75 4.36 5.77 -0.62
C PHE A 75 3.45 5.55 -1.84
N LYS A 76 2.92 6.62 -2.43
CA LYS A 76 2.17 6.55 -3.71
C LYS A 76 3.00 5.85 -4.80
N LYS A 77 4.25 6.28 -5.00
CA LYS A 77 5.14 5.68 -6.03
C LYS A 77 5.40 4.20 -5.75
N TYR A 78 5.57 3.83 -4.48
CA TYR A 78 5.72 2.43 -4.08
C TYR A 78 4.47 1.61 -4.41
N LEU A 79 3.28 2.10 -4.05
CA LEU A 79 2.01 1.42 -4.35
C LEU A 79 1.78 1.32 -5.85
N GLU A 80 2.13 2.35 -6.61
CA GLU A 80 2.01 2.36 -8.07
C GLU A 80 2.85 1.26 -8.71
N LYS A 81 4.11 1.08 -8.30
CA LYS A 81 4.94 -0.05 -8.78
C LYS A 81 4.39 -1.40 -8.34
N THR A 82 3.85 -1.47 -7.13
CA THR A 82 3.39 -2.72 -6.50
C THR A 82 2.07 -3.22 -7.10
N ARG A 83 1.15 -2.30 -7.44
CA ARG A 83 -0.16 -2.65 -8.04
C ARG A 83 -0.07 -3.14 -9.49
N TRP A 84 0.99 -2.80 -10.23
CA TRP A 84 1.11 -3.15 -11.65
C TRP A 84 0.95 -4.64 -11.92
N LYS A 85 1.41 -5.51 -11.01
CA LYS A 85 1.20 -6.97 -11.14
C LYS A 85 -0.27 -7.38 -11.14
N TYR A 86 -1.11 -6.68 -10.38
CA TYR A 86 -2.55 -6.91 -10.39
C TYR A 86 -3.14 -6.36 -11.70
N TYR A 87 -2.78 -5.14 -12.09
CA TYR A 87 -3.26 -4.51 -13.33
C TYR A 87 -2.98 -5.36 -14.58
N TRP A 88 -1.75 -5.84 -14.77
CA TRP A 88 -1.41 -6.74 -15.89
C TRP A 88 -2.11 -8.10 -15.79
N GLY A 89 -2.23 -8.66 -14.58
CA GLY A 89 -2.95 -9.92 -14.37
C GLY A 89 -4.45 -9.82 -14.67
N SER A 90 -5.05 -8.65 -14.43
CA SER A 90 -6.45 -8.35 -14.75
C SER A 90 -6.65 -8.07 -16.25
N VAL A 91 -5.74 -7.33 -16.89
CA VAL A 91 -5.84 -6.97 -18.32
C VAL A 91 -5.56 -8.18 -19.24
N VAL A 92 -4.65 -9.07 -18.87
CA VAL A 92 -4.32 -10.28 -19.68
C VAL A 92 -5.36 -11.40 -19.52
N ARG A 93 -6.23 -11.32 -18.50
CA ARG A 93 -7.33 -12.28 -18.27
C ARG A 93 -8.72 -11.73 -18.63
N ALA A 94 -8.80 -10.47 -19.09
CA ALA A 94 -10.02 -9.87 -19.63
C ALA A 94 -10.08 -10.12 -21.14
#